data_AF-A0A1G0EK34-F1
#
_entry.id   AF-A0A1G0EK34-F1
#
_cell.length_a   1.000
_cell.length_b   1.000
_cell.length_c   1.000
_cell.angle_alpha   90.00
_cell.angle_beta   90.00
_cell.angle_gamma   90.00
#
_symmetry.space_group_name_H-M   'P 1'
#
loop_
_entity.id
_entity.type
_entity.pdbx_description
1 polymer ?
#
loop_
_entity_poly.entity_id
_entity_poly.type
_entity_poly.pdbx_seq_one_letter_code
_entity_poly.pdbx_strand_id
1 'polypeptide(L)' 'MNEAKTRAEHIAPAMKASGWGVIKGSRILRKSDTIGHIKGHGKRGKALTVDYAGVPQHQTGRGRGLGME' A
#
# COMPACT_ATOMS: atom_id res chain seq x y z
N MET A 1 23.83 -9.50 12.29
CA MET A 1 22.41 -9.51 11.87
C MET A 1 21.91 -8.06 11.95
N ASN A 2 21.31 -7.50 10.90
CA ASN A 2 20.78 -6.13 10.92
C ASN A 2 19.36 -6.08 10.34
N GLU A 3 18.64 -4.98 10.56
CA GLU A 3 17.24 -4.85 10.15
C GLU A 3 17.04 -5.03 8.64
N ALA A 4 17.92 -4.45 7.83
CA ALA A 4 17.84 -4.56 6.37
C ALA A 4 17.97 -6.02 5.89
N LYS A 5 18.88 -6.78 6.51
CA LYS A 5 19.08 -8.21 6.25
C LYS A 5 17.85 -9.02 6.65
N THR A 6 17.30 -8.81 7.85
CA THR A 6 16.06 -9.47 8.29
C THR A 6 14.89 -9.18 7.36
N ARG A 7 14.76 -7.94 6.90
CA ARG A 7 13.71 -7.53 5.95
C ARG A 7 13.82 -8.27 4.62
N ALA A 8 15.03 -8.39 4.08
CA ALA A 8 15.28 -9.04 2.80
C ALA A 8 15.17 -10.56 2.87
N GLU A 9 15.72 -11.17 3.92
CA GLU A 9 15.89 -12.63 4.01
C GLU A 9 14.70 -13.34 4.66
N HIS A 10 13.91 -12.65 5.49
CA HIS A 10 12.80 -13.27 6.22
C HIS A 10 11.45 -12.61 5.94
N ILE A 11 11.35 -11.28 6.02
CA ILE A 11 10.05 -10.59 5.95
C ILE A 11 9.51 -10.59 4.51
N ALA A 12 10.29 -10.14 3.53
CA ALA A 12 9.82 -10.08 2.14
C ALA A 12 9.41 -11.47 1.60
N PRO A 13 10.14 -12.57 1.87
CA PRO A 13 9.69 -13.92 1.55
C PRO A 13 8.38 -14.32 2.23
N ALA A 14 8.21 -14.04 3.53
CA ALA A 14 6.99 -14.36 4.27
C ALA A 14 5.76 -13.59 3.76
N MET A 15 5.93 -12.32 3.37
CA MET A 15 4.87 -11.53 2.76
C MET A 15 4.43 -12.11 1.42
N LYS A 16 5.40 -12.47 0.56
CA LYS A 16 5.12 -13.10 -0.74
C LYS A 16 4.44 -14.47 -0.57
N ALA A 17 4.91 -15.29 0.38
CA ALA A 17 4.29 -16.59 0.71
C ALA A 17 2.84 -16.43 1.18
N SER A 18 2.53 -15.34 1.90
CA SER A 18 1.17 -14.96 2.31
C SER A 18 0.32 -14.34 1.19
N GLY A 19 0.80 -14.36 -0.06
CA GLY A 19 0.07 -13.90 -1.24
C GLY A 19 0.14 -12.39 -1.50
N TRP A 20 0.94 -11.62 -0.75
CA TRP A 20 1.08 -10.19 -1.00
C TRP A 20 1.85 -9.94 -2.30
N GLY A 21 1.32 -9.08 -3.17
CA GLY A 21 1.97 -8.73 -4.44
C GLY A 21 2.06 -9.90 -5.44
N VAL A 22 1.42 -11.04 -5.15
CA VAL A 22 1.41 -12.22 -6.02
C VAL A 22 0.17 -12.24 -6.92
N ILE A 23 -0.97 -11.76 -6.40
CA ILE A 23 -2.22 -11.69 -7.16
C ILE A 23 -2.09 -10.61 -8.25
N LYS A 24 -2.59 -10.91 -9.46
CA LYS A 24 -2.59 -9.95 -10.58
C LYS A 24 -3.23 -8.63 -10.15
N GLY A 25 -2.53 -7.54 -10.42
CA GLY A 25 -2.98 -6.22 -10.01
C GLY A 25 -2.88 -6.00 -8.50
N SER A 26 -1.99 -6.68 -7.79
CA SER A 26 -1.58 -6.32 -6.43
C SER A 26 -0.10 -5.94 -6.42
N ARG A 27 0.29 -4.99 -5.58
CA ARG A 27 1.67 -4.53 -5.45
C ARG A 27 2.03 -4.33 -3.98
N ILE A 28 3.31 -4.48 -3.67
CA ILE A 28 3.87 -4.12 -2.37
C ILE A 28 4.68 -2.83 -2.55
N LEU A 29 4.37 -1.81 -1.77
CA LEU A 29 5.18 -0.59 -1.64
C LEU A 29 6.10 -0.74 -0.43
N ARG A 30 7.36 -0.32 -0.56
CA ARG A 30 8.32 -0.26 0.55
C ARG A 30 8.48 1.17 1.00
N LYS A 31 8.47 1.40 2.31
CA LYS A 31 8.60 2.72 2.96
C LYS A 31 7.66 3.75 2.34
N SER A 32 6.38 3.65 2.71
CA SER A 32 5.31 4.49 2.16
C SER A 32 4.58 5.22 3.29
N ASP A 33 4.07 6.40 3.00
CA ASP A 33 3.04 7.01 3.85
C ASP A 33 1.68 6.41 3.52
N THR A 34 0.86 6.25 4.56
CA THR A 34 -0.53 5.84 4.43
C THR A 34 -1.44 7.04 4.15
N ILE A 35 -2.60 6.80 3.55
CA ILE A 35 -3.62 7.85 3.34
C ILE A 35 -4.35 8.29 4.63
N GLY A 36 -3.91 7.80 5.80
CA GLY A 36 -4.54 8.04 7.10
C GLY A 36 -5.74 7.13 7.42
N HIS A 37 -6.03 6.99 8.71
CA HIS A 37 -7.15 6.15 9.18
C HIS A 37 -8.51 6.73 8.76
N ILE A 38 -9.49 5.86 8.50
CA ILE A 38 -10.84 6.28 8.10
C ILE A 38 -11.60 6.81 9.33
N LYS A 39 -12.10 8.04 9.26
CA LYS A 39 -12.86 8.70 10.35
C LYS A 39 -14.37 8.83 10.08
N GLY A 40 -14.84 8.49 8.89
CA GLY A 40 -16.23 8.74 8.45
C GLY A 40 -16.43 10.11 7.80
N HIS A 41 -17.58 10.33 7.16
CA HIS A 41 -17.93 11.57 6.44
C HIS A 41 -16.86 12.05 5.42
N GLY A 42 -16.21 11.10 4.73
CA GLY A 42 -15.14 11.42 3.78
C GLY A 42 -13.83 11.92 4.41
N LYS A 43 -13.70 11.91 5.75
CA LYS A 43 -12.51 12.38 6.45
C LYS A 43 -11.49 11.27 6.70
N ARG A 44 -10.21 11.66 6.65
CA ARG A 44 -9.06 10.84 6.98
C ARG A 44 -8.31 11.42 8.19
N GLY A 45 -7.70 10.53 8.97
CA GLY A 45 -6.78 10.90 10.03
C GLY A 45 -5.38 11.20 9.51
N LYS A 46 -4.44 11.39 10.45
CA LYS A 46 -3.03 11.62 10.12
C LYS A 46 -2.47 10.42 9.35
N ALA A 47 -1.73 10.71 8.29
CA ALA A 47 -0.90 9.74 7.59
C ALA A 47 0.23 9.24 8.50
N LEU A 48 0.41 7.92 8.54
CA LEU A 48 1.54 7.27 9.21
C LEU A 48 2.45 6.64 8.16
N THR A 49 3.76 6.69 8.41
CA THR A 49 4.76 6.00 7.60
C THR A 49 4.80 4.53 7.98
N VAL A 50 4.84 3.66 6.96
CA VAL A 50 4.93 2.21 7.14
C VAL A 50 6.07 1.65 6.30
N ASP A 51 6.71 0.59 6.80
CA ASP A 51 7.79 -0.08 6.07
C ASP A 51 7.30 -0.84 4.85
N TYR A 52 6.07 -1.38 4.91
CA TYR A 52 5.44 -2.10 3.81
C TYR A 52 3.94 -1.79 3.74
N ALA A 53 3.42 -1.60 2.52
CA ALA A 53 2.00 -1.45 2.25
C ALA A 53 1.57 -2.30 1.05
N GLY A 54 0.51 -3.09 1.20
CA GLY A 54 -0.13 -3.81 0.12
C GLY A 54 -1.15 -2.90 -0.55
N VAL A 55 -1.03 -2.69 -1.86
CA VAL A 55 -1.98 -1.87 -2.63
C VAL A 55 -2.54 -2.65 -3.80
N PRO A 56 -3.87 -2.64 -4.01
CA PRO A 56 -4.42 -3.07 -5.28
C PRO A 56 -3.99 -2.06 -6.35
N GLN A 57 -3.52 -2.55 -7.47
CA GLN A 57 -3.43 -1.83 -8.72
C GLN A 57 -4.85 -1.54 -9.17
N HIS A 58 -5.35 -0.36 -8.80
CA HIS A 58 -6.45 0.25 -9.51
C HIS A 58 -6.03 0.35 -10.99
N GLN A 59 -6.76 -0.28 -11.91
CA GLN A 59 -6.64 0.06 -13.32
C GLN A 59 -7.00 1.54 -13.42
N THR A 60 -6.00 2.40 -13.55
CA THR A 60 -6.17 3.82 -13.79
C THR A 60 -6.91 3.97 -15.11
N GLY A 61 -8.21 4.22 -14.99
CA GLY A 61 -9.14 4.35 -16.09
C GLY A 61 -10.44 4.95 -15.58
N ARG A 62 -10.35 6.15 -15.00
CA ARG A 62 -11.40 7.17 -15.00
C ARG A 62 -10.84 8.44 -14.35
N GLY A 63 -10.44 9.39 -15.20
CA GLY A 63 -10.34 10.78 -14.79
C GLY A 63 -11.66 11.20 -14.17
N ARG A 64 -11.62 11.70 -12.94
CA ARG A 64 -12.64 12.62 -12.45
C ARG A 64 -12.16 14.03 -12.75
N GLY A 65 -12.13 14.36 -14.04
CA GLY A 65 -12.64 15.66 -14.45
C GLY A 65 -14.14 15.59 -14.21
N LEU A 66 -14.57 16.01 -13.03
CA LEU A 66 -15.96 16.40 -12.85
C LEU A 66 -16.07 17.74 -13.57
N GLY A 67 -16.57 17.69 -14.80
CA GLY A 67 -17.20 18.85 -15.40
C GLY A 67 -18.26 19.34 -14.42
N MET A 68 -18.07 20.55 -13.92
CA MET A 68 -19.16 21.37 -13.42
C MET A 68 -19.75 22.03 -14.66
N GLU A 69 -20.78 21.41 -15.22
CA GLU A 69 -21.91 22.14 -15.81
C GLU A 69 -23.08 22.03 -14.82
#